data_AF-A0A392MKE4-F1
#
_entry.id   AF-A0A392MKE4-F1
#
_cell.length_a   1.000
_cell.length_b   1.000
_cell.length_c   1.000
_cell.angle_alpha   90.00
_cell.angle_beta   90.00
_cell.angle_gamma   90.00
#
_symmetry.space_group_name_H-M   'P 1'
#
loop_
_entity.id
_entity.type
_entity.pdbx_description
1 polymer ?
#
loop_
_entity_poly.entity_id
_entity_poly.type
_entity_poly.pdbx_seq_one_letter_code
_entity_poly.pdbx_strand_id
1 'polypeptide(L)'
;MYLNPGGIDYYEAFSPVARHETIRLVIALACSKSWSIYHLDVKSAFLNGPLVEIVYITQPLGFVIQGKEDRVYKLHKALYGLKEAPRAWNKRIDRFFLEQGFKKCVTEHGVYVKGKMRSKVMIICLFVDDLLVTKNCAQYIDRFKLKMKQEFERTDLGKIAYFLGMEILNTSK
;
A
#
# COMPACT_ATOMS: atom_id res chain seq x y z
N MET A 1 11.80 2.09 -23.48
CA MET A 1 10.34 2.28 -23.36
C MET A 1 9.72 0.89 -23.31
N TYR A 2 9.14 0.47 -22.17
CA TYR A 2 8.31 -0.73 -22.14
C TYR A 2 6.95 -0.34 -22.71
N LEU A 3 6.72 -0.63 -23.99
CA LEU A 3 5.39 -0.59 -24.60
C LEU A 3 4.68 -1.89 -24.26
N ASN A 4 3.44 -1.81 -23.76
CA ASN A 4 2.51 -2.92 -23.90
C ASN A 4 1.13 -2.38 -24.35
N PRO A 5 0.56 -2.88 -25.45
CA PRO A 5 -0.65 -2.33 -26.08
C PRO A 5 -1.95 -2.97 -25.55
N GLY A 6 -2.07 -3.12 -24.23
CA GLY A 6 -3.28 -3.65 -23.62
C GLY A 6 -3.50 -2.97 -22.28
N GLY A 7 -4.54 -2.14 -22.18
CA GLY A 7 -4.96 -1.43 -20.97
C GLY A 7 -5.48 -2.35 -19.86
N ILE A 8 -4.75 -3.41 -19.57
CA ILE A 8 -4.95 -4.30 -18.44
C ILE A 8 -4.30 -3.61 -17.24
N ASP A 9 -5.06 -3.44 -16.17
CA ASP A 9 -4.57 -2.86 -14.92
C ASP A 9 -3.62 -3.86 -14.24
N TYR A 10 -2.33 -3.81 -14.61
CA TYR A 10 -1.29 -4.76 -14.17
C TYR A 10 -1.19 -4.87 -12.64
N TYR A 11 -1.64 -3.86 -11.90
CA TYR A 11 -1.61 -3.84 -10.45
C TYR A 11 -2.49 -4.92 -9.81
N GLU A 12 -3.63 -5.26 -10.43
CA GLU A 12 -4.58 -6.26 -9.94
C GLU A 12 -4.05 -7.70 -10.10
N ALA A 13 -3.30 -7.96 -11.17
CA ALA A 13 -2.77 -9.29 -11.49
C ALA A 13 -1.51 -9.68 -10.70
N PHE A 14 -0.71 -8.72 -10.23
CA PHE A 14 0.63 -8.99 -9.67
C PHE A 14 0.77 -8.77 -8.16
N SER A 15 -0.18 -8.10 -7.51
CA SER A 15 -0.16 -7.85 -6.06
C SER A 15 -1.57 -7.88 -5.47
N PRO A 16 -1.81 -8.65 -4.40
CA PRO A 16 -3.11 -8.62 -3.72
C PRO A 16 -3.37 -7.24 -3.10
N VAL A 17 -4.39 -6.55 -3.61
CA VAL A 17 -4.93 -5.29 -3.09
C VAL A 17 -6.32 -5.52 -2.50
N ALA A 18 -6.77 -4.60 -1.64
CA ALA A 18 -8.12 -4.62 -1.10
C ALA A 18 -9.09 -4.19 -2.18
N ARG A 19 -10.14 -4.98 -2.41
CA ARG A 19 -11.16 -4.63 -3.41
C ARG A 19 -11.93 -3.38 -3.00
N HIS A 20 -12.44 -2.64 -3.97
CA HIS A 20 -13.25 -1.44 -3.72
C HIS A 20 -14.51 -1.76 -2.89
N GLU A 21 -15.13 -2.92 -3.12
CA GLU A 21 -16.28 -3.42 -2.33
C GLU A 21 -15.90 -3.62 -0.87
N THR A 22 -14.73 -4.23 -0.64
CA THR A 22 -14.20 -4.50 0.70
C THR A 22 -13.86 -3.20 1.42
N ILE A 23 -13.25 -2.24 0.73
CA ILE A 23 -12.94 -0.90 1.27
C ILE A 23 -14.24 -0.19 1.67
N ARG A 24 -15.26 -0.18 0.78
CA ARG A 24 -16.58 0.38 1.05
C ARG A 24 -17.25 -0.28 2.26
N LEU A 25 -17.18 -1.61 2.36
CA LEU A 25 -17.71 -2.36 3.49
C LEU A 25 -17.02 -1.98 4.80
N VAL A 26 -15.69 -1.87 4.81
CA VAL A 26 -14.92 -1.50 6.00
C VAL A 26 -15.22 -0.06 6.43
N ILE A 27 -15.38 0.87 5.49
CA ILE A 27 -15.81 2.24 5.78
C ILE A 27 -17.22 2.23 6.41
N ALA A 28 -18.18 1.55 5.79
CA ALA A 28 -19.56 1.47 6.30
C ALA A 28 -19.61 0.87 7.71
N LEU A 29 -18.84 -0.20 7.96
CA LEU A 29 -18.69 -0.80 9.28
C LEU A 29 -18.11 0.20 10.29
N ALA A 30 -17.04 0.89 9.93
CA ALA A 30 -16.39 1.86 10.80
C ALA A 30 -17.33 3.02 11.15
N CYS A 31 -18.05 3.56 10.17
CA CYS A 31 -19.07 4.60 10.39
C CYS A 31 -20.20 4.11 11.30
N SER A 32 -20.75 2.92 11.04
CA SER A 32 -21.82 2.32 11.86
C SER A 32 -21.43 2.14 13.32
N LYS A 33 -20.15 1.87 13.59
CA LYS A 33 -19.61 1.64 14.93
C LYS A 33 -18.90 2.86 15.54
N SER A 34 -18.95 4.02 14.88
CA SER A 34 -18.23 5.24 15.29
C SER A 34 -16.72 5.03 15.48
N TRP A 35 -16.11 4.20 14.62
CA TRP A 35 -14.66 3.96 14.63
C TRP A 35 -13.94 5.08 13.88
N SER A 36 -12.74 5.42 14.36
CA SER A 36 -11.91 6.40 13.66
C SER A 36 -11.31 5.76 12.41
N ILE A 37 -11.38 6.46 11.28
CA ILE A 37 -10.78 6.06 10.01
C ILE A 37 -9.68 7.06 9.66
N TYR A 38 -8.54 6.55 9.22
CA TYR A 38 -7.38 7.34 8.81
C TYR A 38 -6.93 6.92 7.42
N HIS A 39 -6.49 7.89 6.64
CA HIS A 39 -5.84 7.67 5.35
C HIS A 39 -4.34 7.86 5.52
N LEU A 40 -3.64 6.82 5.12
CA LEU A 40 -2.23 6.60 5.30
C LEU A 40 -1.62 6.39 3.90
N ASP A 41 -0.60 7.15 3.50
CA ASP A 41 0.05 7.02 2.18
C ASP A 41 1.54 6.66 2.35
N VAL A 42 2.04 5.68 1.59
CA VAL A 42 3.46 5.30 1.58
C VAL A 42 4.16 5.88 0.36
N LYS A 43 5.06 6.84 0.61
CA LYS A 43 5.83 7.46 -0.46
C LYS A 43 6.76 6.45 -1.12
N SER A 44 6.81 6.50 -2.44
CA SER A 44 7.69 5.66 -3.25
C SER A 44 7.55 4.17 -2.89
N ALA A 45 6.33 3.69 -2.68
CA ALA A 45 6.03 2.33 -2.23
C ALA A 45 6.86 1.24 -2.95
N PHE A 46 7.00 1.34 -4.26
CA PHE A 46 7.78 0.39 -5.05
C PHE A 46 9.28 0.41 -4.77
N LEU A 47 9.86 1.56 -4.39
CA LEU A 47 11.28 1.64 -4.00
C LEU A 47 11.58 0.97 -2.66
N ASN A 48 10.55 0.69 -1.85
CA ASN A 48 10.70 0.01 -0.56
C ASN A 48 10.78 -1.52 -0.69
N GLY A 49 10.42 -2.07 -1.86
CA GLY A 49 10.51 -3.51 -2.14
C GLY A 49 11.92 -3.90 -2.64
N PRO A 50 12.60 -4.88 -2.03
CA PRO A 50 13.85 -5.39 -2.57
C PRO A 50 13.60 -6.10 -3.90
N LEU A 51 14.45 -5.84 -4.91
CA LEU A 51 14.48 -6.63 -6.13
C LEU A 51 15.17 -7.97 -5.83
N VAL A 52 14.42 -9.06 -5.94
CA VAL A 52 14.95 -10.42 -5.79
C VAL A 52 15.72 -10.84 -7.04
N GLU A 53 15.26 -10.37 -8.20
CA GLU A 53 15.85 -10.68 -9.50
C GLU A 53 16.79 -9.54 -9.95
N ILE A 54 17.84 -9.89 -10.68
CA ILE A 54 18.71 -8.90 -11.31
C ILE A 54 17.96 -8.35 -12.53
N VAL A 55 17.53 -7.10 -12.44
CA VAL A 55 16.87 -6.39 -13.54
C VAL A 55 17.84 -5.40 -14.16
N TYR A 56 17.95 -5.44 -15.49
CA TYR A 56 18.66 -4.45 -16.28
C TYR A 56 17.66 -3.62 -17.09
N ILE A 57 17.93 -2.32 -17.22
CA ILE A 57 17.15 -1.42 -18.08
C ILE A 57 18.07 -0.75 -19.10
N THR A 58 17.53 -0.48 -20.28
CA THR A 58 18.15 0.42 -21.25
C THR A 58 18.36 1.79 -20.61
N GLN A 59 19.40 2.50 -21.02
CA GLN A 59 19.65 3.86 -20.55
C GLN A 59 18.41 4.74 -20.82
N PRO A 60 17.83 5.36 -19.78
CA PRO A 60 16.69 6.25 -19.96
C PRO A 60 17.10 7.50 -20.74
N LEU A 61 16.13 8.10 -21.42
CA LEU A 61 16.34 9.31 -22.19
C LEU A 61 16.91 10.42 -21.27
N GLY A 62 17.95 11.11 -21.72
CA GLY A 62 18.67 12.11 -20.90
C GLY A 62 19.77 11.54 -19.99
N PHE A 63 19.91 10.22 -19.88
CA PHE A 63 20.99 9.55 -19.14
C PHE A 63 21.86 8.66 -20.04
N VAL A 64 21.65 8.71 -21.35
CA VAL A 64 22.46 7.97 -22.33
C VAL A 64 23.87 8.56 -22.37
N ILE A 65 24.87 7.72 -22.18
CA ILE A 65 26.28 8.10 -22.28
C ILE A 65 26.72 7.95 -23.73
N GLN A 66 27.18 9.04 -24.34
CA GLN A 66 27.66 9.05 -25.72
C GLN A 66 28.82 8.06 -25.92
N GLY A 67 28.74 7.25 -26.97
CA GLY A 67 29.70 6.19 -27.29
C GLY A 67 29.58 4.93 -26.42
N LYS A 68 28.54 4.84 -25.60
CA LYS A 68 28.21 3.68 -24.74
C LYS A 68 26.71 3.39 -24.76
N GLU A 69 26.04 3.68 -25.86
CA GLU A 69 24.58 3.59 -26.01
C GLU A 69 24.05 2.16 -25.82
N ASP A 70 24.89 1.16 -26.08
CA ASP A 70 24.64 -0.28 -25.93
C ASP A 70 24.64 -0.74 -24.46
N ARG A 71 25.14 0.08 -23.53
CA ARG A 71 25.16 -0.26 -22.11
C ARG A 71 23.79 -0.19 -21.47
N VAL A 72 23.65 -0.95 -20.39
CA VAL A 72 22.44 -1.04 -19.57
C VAL A 72 22.74 -0.66 -18.12
N TYR A 73 21.73 -0.18 -17.40
CA TYR A 73 21.81 0.03 -15.96
C TYR A 73 21.27 -1.18 -15.21
N LYS A 74 22.00 -1.63 -14.19
CA LYS A 74 21.52 -2.61 -13.22
C LYS A 74 20.69 -1.89 -12.16
N LEU A 75 19.46 -2.34 -11.95
CA LEU A 75 18.60 -1.79 -10.91
C LEU A 75 18.92 -2.40 -9.55
N HIS A 76 19.09 -1.53 -8.55
CA HIS A 76 19.25 -1.92 -7.14
C HIS A 76 17.94 -1.85 -6.35
N LYS A 77 16.95 -1.08 -6.84
CA LYS A 77 15.62 -0.92 -6.25
C LYS A 77 14.56 -1.02 -7.34
N ALA A 78 13.37 -1.47 -6.99
CA ALA A 78 12.28 -1.61 -7.94
C ALA A 78 11.72 -0.23 -8.35
N LEU A 79 11.53 -0.01 -9.64
CA LEU A 79 11.03 1.23 -10.22
C LEU A 79 9.58 1.08 -10.68
N TYR A 80 8.85 2.20 -10.77
CA TYR A 80 7.56 2.25 -11.45
C TYR A 80 7.70 1.73 -12.89
N GLY A 81 6.73 0.93 -13.32
CA GLY A 81 6.73 0.29 -14.64
C GLY A 81 7.42 -1.08 -14.71
N LEU A 82 8.12 -1.51 -13.65
CA LEU A 82 8.55 -2.91 -13.55
C LEU A 82 7.38 -3.80 -13.14
N LYS A 83 7.18 -4.92 -13.85
CA LYS A 83 6.14 -5.91 -13.52
C LYS A 83 6.31 -6.52 -12.11
N GLU A 84 7.54 -6.52 -11.60
CA GLU A 84 7.91 -7.07 -10.30
C GLU A 84 7.76 -6.07 -9.14
N ALA A 85 7.70 -4.77 -9.44
CA ALA A 85 7.68 -3.72 -8.42
C ALA A 85 6.45 -3.82 -7.47
N PRO A 86 5.22 -3.97 -7.98
CA PRO A 86 4.04 -4.12 -7.11
C PRO A 86 4.14 -5.34 -6.20
N ARG A 87 4.64 -6.47 -6.74
CA ARG A 87 4.81 -7.73 -6.00
C ARG A 87 5.88 -7.61 -4.91
N ALA A 88 7.01 -6.98 -5.22
CA ALA A 88 8.09 -6.76 -4.27
C ALA A 88 7.65 -5.86 -3.11
N TRP A 89 6.92 -4.78 -3.43
CA TRP A 89 6.29 -3.92 -2.43
C TRP A 89 5.29 -4.67 -1.56
N ASN A 90 4.37 -5.43 -2.16
CA ASN A 90 3.37 -6.20 -1.41
C ASN A 90 4.00 -7.15 -0.41
N LYS A 91 5.03 -7.91 -0.83
CA LYS A 91 5.77 -8.82 0.07
C LYS A 91 6.43 -8.07 1.22
N ARG A 92 6.94 -6.86 0.98
CA ARG A 92 7.60 -6.04 1.99
C ARG A 92 6.62 -5.53 3.04
N ILE A 93 5.50 -4.95 2.61
CA ILE A 93 4.48 -4.38 3.50
C ILE A 93 3.70 -5.48 4.23
N ASP A 94 3.45 -6.62 3.57
CA ASP A 94 2.86 -7.81 4.18
C ASP A 94 3.71 -8.32 5.35
N ARG A 95 5.01 -8.52 5.12
CA ARG A 95 5.95 -8.92 6.17
C ARG A 95 5.93 -7.94 7.34
N PHE A 96 5.98 -6.64 7.06
CA PHE A 96 5.91 -5.62 8.11
C PHE A 96 4.62 -5.75 8.94
N PHE A 97 3.45 -5.90 8.30
CA PHE A 97 2.19 -6.07 9.03
C PHE A 97 2.17 -7.34 9.89
N LEU A 98 2.69 -8.46 9.38
CA LEU A 98 2.80 -9.70 10.15
C LEU A 98 3.72 -9.54 11.37
N GLU A 99 4.87 -8.88 11.23
CA GLU A 99 5.78 -8.55 12.33
C GLU A 99 5.14 -7.59 13.35
N GLN A 100 4.25 -6.71 12.88
CA GLN A 100 3.43 -5.89 13.76
C GLN A 100 2.27 -6.66 14.42
N GLY A 101 2.15 -7.97 14.19
CA GLY A 101 1.15 -8.83 14.82
C GLY A 101 -0.24 -8.71 14.21
N PHE A 102 -0.34 -8.23 12.97
CA PHE A 102 -1.58 -8.34 12.21
C PHE A 102 -1.73 -9.74 11.64
N LYS A 103 -2.98 -10.14 11.41
CA LYS A 103 -3.33 -11.34 10.66
C LYS A 103 -3.91 -10.92 9.32
N LYS A 104 -3.37 -11.49 8.24
CA LYS A 104 -3.91 -11.30 6.89
C LYS A 104 -5.25 -12.01 6.76
N CYS A 105 -6.22 -11.36 6.12
CA CYS A 105 -7.51 -11.98 5.81
C CYS A 105 -7.33 -13.04 4.73
N VAL A 106 -7.96 -14.20 4.91
CA VAL A 106 -7.84 -15.34 4.00
C VAL A 106 -8.69 -15.18 2.74
N THR A 107 -9.79 -14.43 2.81
CA THR A 107 -10.69 -14.18 1.67
C THR A 107 -10.37 -12.89 0.92
N GLU A 108 -9.78 -11.90 1.60
CA GLU A 108 -9.48 -10.58 1.05
C GLU A 108 -8.02 -10.23 1.34
N HIS A 109 -7.11 -10.62 0.44
CA HIS A 109 -5.67 -10.56 0.67
C HIS A 109 -5.06 -9.15 0.80
N GLY A 110 -5.83 -8.09 0.54
CA GLY A 110 -5.43 -6.72 0.86
C GLY A 110 -5.86 -6.26 2.27
N VAL A 111 -6.50 -7.11 3.06
CA VAL A 111 -7.02 -6.76 4.40
C VAL A 111 -6.22 -7.42 5.50
N TYR A 112 -5.87 -6.63 6.52
CA TYR A 112 -5.12 -7.06 7.69
C TYR A 112 -5.87 -6.66 8.97
N VAL A 113 -5.96 -7.58 9.93
CA VAL A 113 -6.70 -7.37 11.18
C VAL A 113 -5.81 -7.67 12.37
N LYS A 114 -5.81 -6.78 13.36
CA LYS A 114 -5.16 -6.99 14.65
C LYS A 114 -6.18 -6.87 15.78
N GLY A 115 -6.19 -7.86 16.68
CA GLY A 115 -7.12 -7.92 17.81
C GLY A 115 -8.38 -8.75 17.51
N LYS A 116 -9.43 -8.57 18.32
CA LYS A 116 -10.72 -9.27 18.16
C LYS A 116 -11.84 -8.24 18.10
N MET A 117 -12.88 -8.48 17.29
CA MET A 117 -13.97 -7.51 17.10
C MET A 117 -14.72 -7.11 18.38
N ARG A 118 -14.82 -8.03 19.36
CA ARG A 118 -15.44 -7.76 20.67
C ARG A 118 -14.50 -7.08 21.67
N SER A 119 -13.24 -6.86 21.30
CA SER A 119 -12.25 -6.16 22.11
C SER A 119 -11.59 -5.06 21.28
N LYS A 120 -10.34 -4.72 21.55
CA LYS A 120 -9.62 -3.72 20.76
C LYS A 120 -9.28 -4.31 19.38
N VAL A 121 -9.70 -3.64 18.32
CA VAL A 121 -9.50 -4.06 16.93
C VAL A 121 -8.96 -2.91 16.07
N MET A 122 -8.07 -3.27 15.14
CA MET A 122 -7.59 -2.42 14.06
C MET A 122 -7.67 -3.20 12.75
N ILE A 123 -8.22 -2.58 11.72
CA ILE A 123 -8.36 -3.12 10.37
C ILE A 123 -7.61 -2.20 9.41
N ILE A 124 -6.81 -2.79 8.54
CA ILE A 124 -6.06 -2.10 7.48
C ILE A 124 -6.53 -2.66 6.14
N CYS A 125 -6.90 -1.78 5.21
CA CYS A 125 -7.06 -2.11 3.80
C CYS A 125 -5.90 -1.49 3.02
N LEU A 126 -5.14 -2.33 2.31
CA LEU A 126 -4.03 -1.93 1.45
C LEU A 126 -4.50 -1.86 0.01
N PHE A 127 -4.39 -0.69 -0.61
CA PHE A 127 -4.62 -0.47 -2.03
C PHE A 127 -3.37 0.15 -2.64
N VAL A 128 -2.48 -0.68 -3.19
CA VAL A 128 -1.18 -0.26 -3.73
C VAL A 128 -0.35 0.50 -2.67
N ASP A 129 -0.26 1.82 -2.73
CA ASP A 129 0.44 2.73 -1.81
C ASP A 129 -0.49 3.35 -0.75
N ASP A 130 -1.79 3.33 -1.00
CA ASP A 130 -2.83 3.82 -0.10
C ASP A 130 -3.20 2.79 0.97
N LEU A 131 -3.34 3.27 2.19
CA LEU A 131 -3.76 2.50 3.36
C LEU A 131 -4.96 3.17 4.01
N LEU A 132 -6.07 2.42 4.09
CA LEU A 132 -7.20 2.78 4.93
C LEU A 132 -7.08 2.06 6.26
N VAL A 133 -6.97 2.82 7.35
CA VAL A 133 -6.81 2.26 8.69
C VAL A 133 -7.99 2.66 9.57
N THR A 134 -8.73 1.67 10.05
CA THR A 134 -9.82 1.89 11.01
C THR A 134 -9.59 1.16 12.32
N LYS A 135 -10.05 1.75 13.42
CA LYS A 135 -9.84 1.22 14.77
C LYS A 135 -10.92 1.65 15.77
N ASN A 136 -11.17 0.80 16.75
CA ASN A 136 -12.09 1.11 17.85
C ASN A 136 -11.39 1.59 19.15
N CYS A 137 -10.06 1.54 19.22
CA CYS A 137 -9.31 1.94 20.42
C CYS A 137 -8.12 2.84 20.08
N ALA A 138 -8.12 4.08 20.61
CA ALA A 138 -7.12 5.10 20.32
C ALA A 138 -5.66 4.65 20.57
N GLN A 139 -5.42 3.88 21.62
CA GLN A 139 -4.07 3.50 22.07
C GLN A 139 -3.22 2.75 21.04
N TYR A 140 -3.81 2.13 20.01
CA TYR A 140 -3.05 1.38 19.01
C TYR A 140 -2.55 2.21 17.83
N ILE A 141 -3.23 3.31 17.49
CA ILE A 141 -2.96 3.99 16.21
C ILE A 141 -1.65 4.76 16.25
N ASP A 142 -1.34 5.48 17.33
CA ASP A 142 -0.15 6.34 17.38
C ASP A 142 1.12 5.52 17.34
N ARG A 143 1.15 4.40 18.09
CA ARG A 143 2.25 3.44 18.01
C ARG A 143 2.38 2.81 16.62
N PHE A 144 1.27 2.48 15.97
CA PHE A 144 1.31 1.93 14.62
C PHE A 144 1.83 2.96 13.61
N LYS A 145 1.34 4.20 13.67
CA LYS A 145 1.82 5.32 12.85
C LYS A 145 3.31 5.60 13.05
N LEU A 146 3.79 5.54 14.30
CA LEU A 146 5.21 5.70 14.62
C LEU A 146 6.05 4.61 13.96
N LYS A 147 5.65 3.34 14.09
CA LYS A 147 6.37 2.23 13.45
C LYS A 147 6.34 2.30 11.93
N MET A 148 5.20 2.68 11.35
CA MET A 148 5.11 2.94 9.91
C MET A 148 6.09 4.03 9.46
N LYS A 149 6.22 5.13 10.23
CA LYS A 149 7.16 6.22 9.93
C LYS A 149 8.63 5.82 10.09
N GLN A 150 8.92 4.91 11.02
CA GLN A 150 10.28 4.38 11.21
C GLN A 150 10.68 3.44 10.05
N GLU A 151 9.72 2.68 9.52
CA GLU A 151 9.98 1.67 8.51
C GLU A 151 9.91 2.22 7.08
N PHE A 152 8.97 3.13 6.82
CA PHE A 152 8.67 3.64 5.49
C PHE A 152 8.61 5.16 5.51
N GLU A 153 9.16 5.78 4.47
CA GLU A 153 8.88 7.18 4.20
C GLU A 153 7.40 7.32 3.83
N ARG A 154 6.67 8.13 4.62
CA ARG A 154 5.21 8.08 4.67
C ARG A 154 4.63 9.48 4.79
N THR A 155 3.49 9.70 4.14
CA THR A 155 2.62 10.85 4.38
C THR A 155 1.45 10.44 5.27
N ASP A 156 1.27 11.09 6.42
CA ASP A 156 0.05 10.94 7.22
C ASP A 156 -0.98 11.97 6.77
N LEU A 157 -1.97 11.51 6.00
CA LEU A 157 -3.04 12.35 5.48
C LEU A 157 -4.15 12.59 6.52
N GLY A 158 -4.01 12.01 7.72
CA GLY A 158 -4.86 12.32 8.86
C GLY A 158 -6.19 11.57 8.85
N LYS A 159 -7.24 12.21 9.40
CA LYS A 159 -8.59 11.64 9.38
C LYS A 159 -9.10 11.63 7.95
N ILE A 160 -9.77 10.56 7.58
CA ILE A 160 -10.27 10.39 6.21
C ILE A 160 -11.31 11.48 5.89
N ALA A 161 -11.13 12.12 4.75
CA ALA A 161 -12.12 13.00 4.10
C ALA A 161 -12.36 12.54 2.65
N TYR A 162 -11.33 11.99 2.02
CA TYR A 162 -11.38 11.41 0.69
C TYR A 162 -10.51 10.14 0.65
N PHE A 163 -10.94 9.10 -0.06
CA PHE A 163 -10.15 7.89 -0.29
C PHE A 163 -10.60 7.20 -1.58
N LEU A 164 -9.69 7.05 -2.54
CA LEU A 164 -9.93 6.35 -3.82
C LEU A 164 -11.25 6.74 -4.51
N GLY A 165 -11.50 8.04 -4.70
CA GLY A 165 -12.73 8.49 -5.36
C GLY A 165 -13.93 8.70 -4.41
N MET A 166 -13.84 8.24 -3.15
CA MET A 166 -14.94 8.32 -2.19
C MET A 166 -14.75 9.51 -1.24
N GLU A 167 -15.71 10.42 -1.25
CA GLU A 167 -15.81 11.49 -0.25
C GLU A 167 -16.55 10.99 0.99
N ILE A 168 -15.99 11.29 2.18
CA ILE A 168 -16.51 10.85 3.47
C ILE A 168 -16.82 12.09 4.31
N LEU A 169 -18.11 12.35 4.49
CA LEU A 169 -18.62 13.44 5.29
C LEU A 169 -18.90 12.95 6.71
N ASN A 170 -18.18 13.49 7.69
CA ASN A 170 -18.48 13.26 9.10
C ASN A 170 -19.63 14.19 9.51
N THR A 171 -20.81 13.63 9.72
CA THR A 171 -21.94 14.35 10.30
C THR A 171 -21.98 14.11 11.81
N SER A 172 -22.11 15.19 12.58
CA SER A 172 -22.49 15.11 13.99
C SER A 172 -23.89 14.48 14.05
N LYS A 173 -24.04 13.38 14.79
CA LYS A 173 -25.38 12.89 15.15
C LYS A 173 -26.05 13.82 16.14
#